data_AF-A0A7V9TFT5-F1
#
_entry.id   AF-A0A7V9TFT5-F1
#
_cell.length_a   1.000
_cell.length_b   1.000
_cell.length_c   1.000
_cell.angle_alpha   90.00
_cell.angle_beta   90.00
_cell.angle_gamma   90.00
#
_symmetry.space_group_name_H-M   'P 1'
#
loop_
_entity.id
_entity.type
_entity.pdbx_description
1 polymer ?
#
loop_
_entity_poly.entity_id
_entity_poly.type
_entity_poly.pdbx_seq_one_letter_code
_entity_poly.pdbx_strand_id
1 'polypeptide(L)'
;MARPSPAGQIRLVSVRTVRGANFWSARPVTRLDVSVGAYEEISSADVPDATDALLAALPGLIEHRCSVGVRGGFVQRLRRGTYAPHIMEHIALELQSMAGHEVGFGRARGGDRPGEYTVVFEHLHAGVGFRAAALAFEMVQQLFASRVLLADLAVAELRSIAETPDDGTLQRSVLCGLTGGDDLAPVSEELMRRGIGGADILEVVSPADLLENGLPYARSATAIIMNSRLTDVPLRYRERDLARRLVAVVADAVPIDAFVIAPADDSELHTLIRSARRRVAVFCCPDEGSHAVEDLSAADAVARGVSGRITIETVGRVIPVGELMEDTSIEAQLAAALAIHAIGQNEYSPKAENVRL
;
A
#
# COMPACT_ATOMS: atom_id res chain seq x y z
N MET A 1 -20.67 -23.88 -28.31
CA MET A 1 -21.36 -22.57 -28.26
C MET A 1 -20.38 -21.50 -28.70
N ALA A 2 -20.82 -20.47 -29.42
CA ALA A 2 -19.95 -19.33 -29.72
C ALA A 2 -19.60 -18.62 -28.41
N ARG A 3 -18.33 -18.22 -28.24
CA ARG A 3 -17.88 -17.44 -27.08
C ARG A 3 -18.64 -16.11 -27.05
N PRO A 4 -19.06 -15.60 -25.88
CA PRO A 4 -19.70 -14.29 -25.78
C PRO A 4 -18.75 -13.19 -26.28
N SER A 5 -19.27 -12.01 -26.63
CA SER A 5 -18.42 -10.90 -27.04
C SER A 5 -17.60 -10.38 -25.84
N PRO A 6 -16.25 -10.26 -25.94
CA PRO A 6 -15.43 -9.71 -24.87
C PRO A 6 -15.88 -8.32 -24.44
N ALA A 7 -16.26 -7.45 -25.38
CA ALA A 7 -16.65 -6.08 -25.08
C ALA A 7 -17.97 -5.93 -24.30
N GLY A 8 -18.83 -6.95 -24.36
CA GLY A 8 -20.04 -6.99 -23.52
C GLY A 8 -19.81 -7.53 -22.12
N GLN A 9 -18.67 -8.20 -21.89
CA GLN A 9 -18.40 -8.98 -20.68
C GLN A 9 -17.27 -8.36 -19.84
N ILE A 10 -16.14 -8.09 -20.47
CA ILE A 10 -14.95 -7.50 -19.86
C ILE A 10 -15.12 -5.98 -19.85
N ARG A 11 -15.38 -5.41 -18.68
CA ARG A 11 -15.59 -3.99 -18.47
C ARG A 11 -14.56 -3.41 -17.51
N LEU A 12 -14.04 -2.25 -17.88
CA LEU A 12 -13.23 -1.41 -17.02
C LEU A 12 -14.15 -0.66 -16.05
N VAL A 13 -13.95 -0.83 -14.75
CA VAL A 13 -14.75 -0.16 -13.72
C VAL A 13 -14.06 1.14 -13.30
N SER A 14 -12.77 1.07 -12.97
CA SER A 14 -11.97 2.27 -12.68
C SER A 14 -10.49 2.04 -12.96
N VAL A 15 -9.77 3.13 -13.20
CA VAL A 15 -8.31 3.18 -13.27
C VAL A 15 -7.84 4.31 -12.38
N ARG A 16 -6.83 4.05 -11.56
CA ARG A 16 -6.21 5.05 -10.69
C ARG A 16 -4.73 4.80 -10.53
N THR A 17 -3.97 5.88 -10.39
CA THR A 17 -2.57 5.84 -10.00
C THR A 17 -2.49 6.11 -8.50
N VAL A 18 -1.74 5.27 -7.80
CA VAL A 18 -1.55 5.31 -6.36
C VAL A 18 -0.12 5.77 -6.11
N ARG A 19 0.03 6.83 -5.33
CA ARG A 19 1.32 7.46 -5.04
C ARG A 19 1.87 6.97 -3.70
N GLY A 20 3.18 7.08 -3.53
CA GLY A 20 3.86 6.71 -2.29
C GLY A 20 3.73 5.23 -1.92
N ALA A 21 4.04 4.92 -0.67
CA ALA A 21 3.77 3.60 -0.12
C ALA A 21 2.26 3.38 -0.02
N ASN A 22 1.83 2.17 -0.32
CA ASN A 22 0.42 1.81 -0.40
C ASN A 22 0.22 0.35 0.02
N PHE A 23 -1.04 -0.07 0.13
CA PHE A 23 -1.40 -1.44 0.55
C PHE A 23 -0.73 -2.55 -0.29
N TRP A 24 -0.46 -2.28 -1.57
CA TRP A 24 0.05 -3.28 -2.50
C TRP A 24 1.58 -3.32 -2.53
N SER A 25 2.23 -2.16 -2.41
CA SER A 25 3.66 -1.99 -2.56
C SER A 25 4.15 -0.72 -1.87
N ALA A 26 5.42 -0.71 -1.43
CA ALA A 26 6.09 0.52 -0.99
C ALA A 26 6.40 1.48 -2.15
N ARG A 27 6.23 1.04 -3.41
CA ARG A 27 6.42 1.84 -4.62
C ARG A 27 5.07 2.23 -5.24
N PRO A 28 5.03 3.31 -6.04
CA PRO A 28 3.84 3.69 -6.80
C PRO A 28 3.30 2.56 -7.67
N VAL A 29 1.97 2.43 -7.70
CA VAL A 29 1.28 1.42 -8.49
C VAL A 29 0.11 2.02 -9.25
N THR A 30 -0.22 1.48 -10.40
CA THR A 30 -1.50 1.70 -11.07
C THR A 30 -2.44 0.58 -10.70
N ARG A 31 -3.66 0.92 -10.33
CA ARG A 31 -4.75 0.00 -10.03
C ARG A 31 -5.83 0.10 -11.09
N LEU A 32 -6.24 -1.05 -11.61
CA LEU A 32 -7.46 -1.23 -12.40
C LEU A 32 -8.43 -2.08 -11.61
N ASP A 33 -9.67 -1.65 -11.54
CA ASP A 33 -10.78 -2.52 -11.16
C ASP A 33 -11.54 -2.90 -12.43
N VAL A 34 -11.77 -4.20 -12.63
CA VAL A 34 -12.40 -4.76 -13.82
C VAL A 34 -13.48 -5.76 -13.45
N SER A 35 -14.51 -5.86 -14.30
CA SER A 35 -15.50 -6.92 -14.27
C SER A 35 -15.30 -7.79 -15.51
N VAL A 36 -15.16 -9.11 -15.37
CA VAL A 36 -14.83 -10.01 -16.49
C VAL A 36 -16.01 -10.84 -17.00
N GLY A 37 -17.12 -10.89 -16.28
CA GLY A 37 -18.31 -11.66 -16.66
C GLY A 37 -17.97 -13.11 -16.99
N ALA A 38 -18.44 -13.60 -18.14
CA ALA A 38 -18.16 -14.96 -18.60
C ALA A 38 -16.66 -15.29 -18.78
N TYR A 39 -15.78 -14.29 -18.87
CA TYR A 39 -14.32 -14.48 -18.97
C TYR A 39 -13.64 -14.79 -17.63
N GLU A 40 -14.42 -14.99 -16.58
CA GLU A 40 -13.97 -15.69 -15.37
C GLU A 40 -13.71 -17.18 -15.64
N GLU A 41 -14.45 -17.78 -16.59
CA GLU A 41 -14.36 -19.21 -16.94
C GLU A 41 -13.76 -19.44 -18.34
N ILE A 42 -13.46 -18.38 -19.08
CA ILE A 42 -12.84 -18.45 -20.42
C ILE A 42 -11.40 -17.97 -20.31
N SER A 43 -10.47 -18.90 -20.52
CA SER A 43 -9.03 -18.67 -20.41
C SER A 43 -8.38 -18.41 -21.78
N SER A 44 -7.11 -18.03 -21.76
CA SER A 44 -6.26 -17.93 -22.96
C SER A 44 -6.17 -19.23 -23.77
N ALA A 45 -6.35 -20.41 -23.15
CA ALA A 45 -6.31 -21.69 -23.85
C ALA A 45 -7.59 -21.98 -24.64
N ASP A 46 -8.69 -21.33 -24.29
CA ASP A 46 -9.98 -21.43 -24.99
C ASP A 46 -10.05 -20.53 -26.24
N VAL A 47 -8.99 -19.76 -26.49
CA VAL A 47 -8.86 -18.85 -27.63
C VAL A 47 -7.76 -19.37 -28.56
N PRO A 48 -8.11 -19.88 -29.75
CA PRO A 48 -7.12 -20.31 -30.73
C PRO A 48 -6.09 -19.21 -31.02
N ASP A 49 -4.83 -19.60 -31.09
CA ASP A 49 -3.67 -18.76 -31.42
C ASP A 49 -3.43 -17.55 -30.50
N ALA A 50 -4.19 -17.39 -29.41
CA ALA A 50 -4.07 -16.23 -28.52
C ALA A 50 -2.65 -16.04 -27.97
N THR A 51 -2.00 -17.13 -27.54
CA THR A 51 -0.64 -17.02 -26.99
C THR A 51 0.36 -16.60 -28.07
N ASP A 52 0.26 -17.15 -29.28
CA ASP A 52 1.15 -16.80 -30.40
C ASP A 52 0.93 -15.36 -30.86
N ALA A 53 -0.33 -14.94 -31.02
CA ALA A 53 -0.69 -13.57 -31.36
C ALA A 53 -0.17 -12.57 -30.32
N LEU A 54 -0.29 -12.90 -29.02
CA LEU A 54 0.19 -12.04 -27.95
C LEU A 54 1.73 -11.95 -27.94
N LEU A 55 2.45 -13.06 -28.14
CA LEU A 55 3.91 -13.06 -28.19
C LEU A 55 4.48 -12.39 -29.44
N ALA A 56 3.76 -12.47 -30.57
CA ALA A 56 4.13 -11.75 -31.77
C ALA A 56 4.04 -10.22 -31.56
N ALA A 57 3.03 -9.76 -30.82
CA ALA A 57 2.84 -8.34 -30.50
C ALA A 57 3.74 -7.86 -29.35
N LEU A 58 3.99 -8.71 -28.36
CA LEU A 58 4.67 -8.38 -27.10
C LEU A 58 5.77 -9.43 -26.80
N PRO A 59 6.89 -9.40 -27.52
CA PRO A 59 7.89 -10.46 -27.46
C PRO A 59 8.62 -10.55 -26.10
N GLY A 60 8.72 -9.46 -25.35
CA GLY A 60 9.37 -9.42 -24.02
C GLY A 60 8.61 -10.18 -22.94
N LEU A 61 7.35 -10.57 -23.17
CA LEU A 61 6.60 -11.46 -22.27
C LEU A 61 7.31 -12.80 -22.00
N ILE A 62 8.26 -13.21 -22.84
CA ILE A 62 9.12 -14.37 -22.58
C ILE A 62 9.98 -14.19 -21.31
N GLU A 63 10.28 -12.96 -20.90
CA GLU A 63 11.02 -12.68 -19.66
C GLU A 63 10.16 -12.82 -18.41
N HIS A 64 8.83 -12.78 -18.57
CA HIS A 64 7.90 -12.76 -17.44
C HIS A 64 7.84 -14.13 -16.76
N ARG A 65 8.11 -14.14 -15.45
CA ARG A 65 8.23 -15.38 -14.65
C ARG A 65 6.92 -15.84 -14.01
N CYS A 66 6.02 -14.90 -13.70
CA CYS A 66 4.79 -15.17 -12.95
C CYS A 66 5.09 -15.98 -11.65
N SER A 67 4.13 -16.74 -11.12
CA SER A 67 4.29 -17.63 -9.97
C SER A 67 5.18 -18.84 -10.22
N VAL A 68 5.50 -19.15 -11.48
CA VAL A 68 6.39 -20.28 -11.85
C VAL A 68 7.86 -19.95 -11.52
N GLY A 69 8.23 -18.66 -11.47
CA GLY A 69 9.54 -18.22 -10.99
C GLY A 69 10.71 -18.39 -11.98
N VAL A 70 10.45 -18.87 -13.19
CA VAL A 70 11.45 -19.09 -14.26
C VAL A 70 11.14 -18.26 -15.50
N ARG A 71 12.16 -17.94 -16.31
CA ARG A 71 11.98 -17.29 -17.62
C ARG A 71 10.94 -18.06 -18.45
N GLY A 72 10.01 -17.35 -19.07
CA GLY A 72 8.90 -17.91 -19.84
C GLY A 72 7.80 -18.54 -18.99
N GLY A 73 7.84 -18.39 -17.66
CA GLY A 73 6.83 -18.92 -16.75
C GLY A 73 5.42 -18.38 -17.05
N PHE A 74 5.30 -17.10 -17.44
CA PHE A 74 4.03 -16.55 -17.89
C PHE A 74 3.56 -17.17 -19.21
N VAL A 75 4.47 -17.38 -20.17
CA VAL A 75 4.15 -18.06 -21.45
C VAL A 75 3.64 -19.48 -21.22
N GLN A 76 4.27 -20.24 -20.32
CA GLN A 76 3.77 -21.55 -19.91
C GLN A 76 2.36 -21.47 -19.34
N ARG A 77 2.05 -20.42 -18.56
CA ARG A 77 0.70 -20.17 -18.04
C ARG A 77 -0.31 -19.80 -19.12
N LEU A 78 0.06 -18.95 -20.08
CA LEU A 78 -0.78 -18.62 -21.23
C LEU A 78 -1.18 -19.88 -22.03
N ARG A 79 -0.22 -20.77 -22.29
CA ARG A 79 -0.46 -22.04 -23.00
C ARG A 79 -1.37 -23.00 -22.23
N ARG A 80 -1.20 -23.07 -20.89
CA ARG A 80 -2.05 -23.91 -20.03
C ARG A 80 -3.44 -23.33 -19.82
N GLY A 81 -3.61 -22.03 -20.03
CA GLY A 81 -4.82 -21.29 -19.69
C GLY A 81 -4.60 -20.39 -18.49
N THR A 82 -4.80 -19.09 -18.71
CA THR A 82 -4.92 -18.06 -17.68
C THR A 82 -5.97 -17.03 -18.08
N TYR A 83 -6.42 -16.23 -17.13
CA TYR A 83 -7.61 -15.38 -17.27
C TYR A 83 -7.29 -13.91 -17.51
N ALA A 84 -8.30 -13.19 -18.03
CA ALA A 84 -8.19 -11.80 -18.45
C ALA A 84 -7.47 -10.86 -17.46
N PRO A 85 -7.77 -10.84 -16.14
CA PRO A 85 -7.12 -9.91 -15.20
C PRO A 85 -5.60 -10.12 -15.10
N HIS A 86 -5.17 -11.38 -15.08
CA HIS A 86 -3.75 -11.72 -15.00
C HIS A 86 -3.02 -11.46 -16.34
N ILE A 87 -3.72 -11.58 -17.47
CA ILE A 87 -3.17 -11.19 -18.77
C ILE A 87 -3.01 -9.66 -18.84
N MET A 88 -4.00 -8.89 -18.36
CA MET A 88 -3.92 -7.42 -18.29
C MET A 88 -2.70 -6.96 -17.48
N GLU A 89 -2.45 -7.59 -16.32
CA GLU A 89 -1.27 -7.32 -15.47
C GLU A 89 0.03 -7.40 -16.27
N HIS A 90 0.25 -8.51 -16.97
CA HIS A 90 1.49 -8.74 -17.70
C HIS A 90 1.59 -7.91 -18.98
N ILE A 91 0.48 -7.65 -19.68
CA ILE A 91 0.49 -6.73 -20.83
C ILE A 91 0.87 -5.32 -20.37
N ALA A 92 0.30 -4.82 -19.27
CA ALA A 92 0.63 -3.49 -18.77
C ALA A 92 2.11 -3.36 -18.38
N LEU A 93 2.68 -4.36 -17.71
CA LEU A 93 4.11 -4.38 -17.37
C LEU A 93 5.02 -4.42 -18.60
N GLU A 94 4.68 -5.22 -19.61
CA GLU A 94 5.47 -5.33 -20.84
C GLU A 94 5.39 -4.06 -21.68
N LEU A 95 4.20 -3.47 -21.82
CA LEU A 95 4.04 -2.18 -22.53
C LEU A 95 4.90 -1.09 -21.91
N GLN A 96 4.96 -1.01 -20.58
CA GLN A 96 5.86 -0.10 -19.87
C GLN A 96 7.34 -0.42 -20.13
N SER A 97 7.70 -1.70 -20.10
CA SER A 97 9.08 -2.16 -20.37
C SER A 97 9.54 -1.81 -21.79
N MET A 98 8.69 -2.03 -22.80
CA MET A 98 8.95 -1.62 -24.18
C MET A 98 9.02 -0.10 -24.35
N ALA A 99 8.31 0.66 -23.51
CA ALA A 99 8.41 2.12 -23.42
C ALA A 99 9.67 2.61 -22.68
N GLY A 100 10.48 1.71 -22.12
CA GLY A 100 11.75 2.01 -21.46
C GLY A 100 11.69 2.06 -19.93
N HIS A 101 10.57 1.69 -19.30
CA HIS A 101 10.44 1.67 -17.85
C HIS A 101 10.77 0.29 -17.29
N GLU A 102 11.73 0.22 -16.37
CA GLU A 102 12.06 -1.02 -15.66
C GLU A 102 11.06 -1.25 -14.51
N VAL A 103 9.99 -2.00 -14.80
CA VAL A 103 8.95 -2.37 -13.83
C VAL A 103 8.72 -3.88 -13.82
N GLY A 104 8.38 -4.45 -12.67
CA GLY A 104 8.21 -5.91 -12.56
C GLY A 104 7.23 -6.39 -11.51
N PHE A 105 6.75 -5.51 -10.63
CA PHE A 105 5.74 -5.88 -9.65
C PHE A 105 4.33 -5.78 -10.22
N GLY A 106 3.56 -6.86 -10.08
CA GLY A 106 2.15 -6.91 -10.42
C GLY A 106 1.39 -7.93 -9.56
N ARG A 107 0.07 -7.70 -9.42
CA ARG A 107 -0.88 -8.63 -8.79
C ARG A 107 -2.28 -8.47 -9.39
N ALA A 108 -2.89 -9.59 -9.76
CA ALA A 108 -4.34 -9.69 -9.96
C ALA A 108 -5.01 -10.42 -8.77
N ARG A 109 -6.05 -9.83 -8.19
CA ARG A 109 -6.81 -10.37 -7.07
C ARG A 109 -8.32 -10.28 -7.34
N GLY A 110 -9.06 -11.32 -6.98
CA GLY A 110 -10.52 -11.30 -7.00
C GLY A 110 -11.08 -10.24 -6.03
N GLY A 111 -12.21 -9.66 -6.38
CA GLY A 111 -13.02 -8.75 -5.59
C GLY A 111 -13.93 -9.47 -4.60
N ASP A 112 -14.86 -8.71 -4.00
CA ASP A 112 -15.86 -9.27 -3.07
C ASP A 112 -16.96 -10.05 -3.80
N ARG A 113 -17.17 -9.79 -5.09
CA ARG A 113 -18.16 -10.47 -5.93
C ARG A 113 -17.47 -11.28 -7.05
N PRO A 114 -18.04 -12.43 -7.44
CA PRO A 114 -17.58 -13.19 -8.60
C PRO A 114 -17.49 -12.30 -9.85
N GLY A 115 -16.44 -12.49 -10.64
CA GLY A 115 -16.19 -11.74 -11.85
C GLY A 115 -15.62 -10.33 -11.62
N GLU A 116 -15.49 -9.84 -10.39
CA GLU A 116 -14.81 -8.59 -10.07
C GLU A 116 -13.35 -8.85 -9.71
N TYR A 117 -12.44 -8.04 -10.25
CA TYR A 117 -11.00 -8.17 -10.01
C TYR A 117 -10.36 -6.79 -9.84
N THR A 118 -9.39 -6.74 -8.94
CA THR A 118 -8.43 -5.65 -8.82
C THR A 118 -7.09 -6.12 -9.39
N VAL A 119 -6.61 -5.43 -10.41
CA VAL A 119 -5.28 -5.61 -11.01
C VAL A 119 -4.43 -4.43 -10.61
N VAL A 120 -3.26 -4.70 -10.03
CA VAL A 120 -2.28 -3.68 -9.68
C VAL A 120 -0.94 -3.99 -10.33
N PHE A 121 -0.23 -2.97 -10.77
CA PHE A 121 1.13 -3.08 -11.26
C PHE A 121 1.92 -1.82 -10.96
N GLU A 122 3.23 -1.98 -10.76
CA GLU A 122 4.16 -0.87 -10.54
C GLU A 122 4.25 0.05 -11.77
N HIS A 123 4.43 1.35 -11.51
CA HIS A 123 4.76 2.32 -12.53
C HIS A 123 5.88 3.24 -12.05
N LEU A 124 6.69 3.75 -12.99
CA LEU A 124 7.69 4.79 -12.71
C LEU A 124 7.17 6.20 -13.02
N HIS A 125 6.16 6.30 -13.88
CA HIS A 125 5.50 7.56 -14.24
C HIS A 125 4.00 7.32 -14.23
N ALA A 126 3.26 8.15 -13.50
CA ALA A 126 1.83 8.00 -13.29
C ALA A 126 1.05 8.02 -14.62
N GLY A 127 1.36 8.95 -15.53
CA GLY A 127 0.73 9.03 -16.86
C GLY A 127 0.95 7.78 -17.69
N VAL A 128 2.18 7.26 -17.72
CA VAL A 128 2.52 6.01 -18.43
C VAL A 128 1.77 4.83 -17.83
N GLY A 129 1.77 4.70 -16.49
CA GLY A 129 1.05 3.63 -15.81
C GLY A 129 -0.46 3.69 -16.07
N PHE A 130 -1.07 4.87 -15.99
CA PHE A 130 -2.50 5.08 -16.26
C PHE A 130 -2.87 4.73 -17.71
N ARG A 131 -2.04 5.11 -18.69
CA ARG A 131 -2.34 4.78 -20.09
C ARG A 131 -2.07 3.32 -20.41
N ALA A 132 -1.01 2.73 -19.84
CA ALA A 132 -0.70 1.31 -19.97
C ALA A 132 -1.85 0.42 -19.44
N ALA A 133 -2.52 0.84 -18.38
CA ALA A 133 -3.74 0.20 -17.88
C ALA A 133 -4.84 0.11 -18.95
N ALA A 134 -5.20 1.25 -19.54
CA ALA A 134 -6.24 1.32 -20.56
C ALA A 134 -5.87 0.50 -21.80
N LEU A 135 -4.63 0.61 -22.28
CA LEU A 135 -4.11 -0.15 -23.42
C LEU A 135 -4.11 -1.65 -23.13
N ALA A 136 -3.71 -2.09 -21.94
CA ALA A 136 -3.75 -3.49 -21.56
C ALA A 136 -5.19 -4.04 -21.55
N PHE A 137 -6.15 -3.28 -21.02
CA PHE A 137 -7.56 -3.63 -21.07
C PHE A 137 -8.08 -3.77 -22.51
N GLU A 138 -7.76 -2.81 -23.38
CA GLU A 138 -8.13 -2.83 -24.81
C GLU A 138 -7.50 -4.04 -25.54
N MET A 139 -6.21 -4.29 -25.34
CA MET A 139 -5.49 -5.42 -25.94
C MET A 139 -6.05 -6.77 -25.47
N VAL A 140 -6.44 -6.90 -24.20
CA VAL A 140 -7.08 -8.12 -23.71
C VAL A 140 -8.43 -8.36 -24.38
N GLN A 141 -9.26 -7.32 -24.56
CA GLN A 141 -10.50 -7.47 -25.33
C GLN A 141 -10.24 -7.88 -26.78
N GLN A 142 -9.25 -7.28 -27.43
CA GLN A 142 -8.85 -7.63 -28.80
C GLN A 142 -8.35 -9.07 -28.89
N LEU A 143 -7.52 -9.50 -27.94
CA LEU A 143 -6.99 -10.86 -27.83
C LEU A 143 -8.12 -11.89 -27.74
N PHE A 144 -9.06 -11.69 -26.80
CA PHE A 144 -10.19 -12.61 -26.65
C PHE A 144 -11.17 -12.55 -27.82
N ALA A 145 -11.22 -11.44 -28.56
CA ALA A 145 -11.97 -11.29 -29.81
C ALA A 145 -11.24 -11.87 -31.03
N SER A 146 -10.04 -12.44 -30.88
CA SER A 146 -9.19 -12.92 -31.97
C SER A 146 -8.91 -11.83 -33.02
N ARG A 147 -8.68 -10.59 -32.56
CA ARG A 147 -8.33 -9.43 -33.39
C ARG A 147 -6.83 -9.17 -33.37
N VAL A 148 -6.37 -8.40 -34.35
CA VAL A 148 -4.97 -7.93 -34.44
C VAL A 148 -4.65 -7.03 -33.24
N LEU A 149 -3.47 -7.25 -32.66
CA LEU A 149 -2.94 -6.46 -31.55
C LEU A 149 -1.93 -5.44 -32.10
N LEU A 150 -2.14 -4.15 -31.80
CA LEU A 150 -1.32 -3.05 -32.31
C LEU A 150 -0.36 -2.52 -31.24
N ALA A 151 0.56 -3.37 -30.78
CA ALA A 151 1.48 -3.04 -29.69
C ALA A 151 2.43 -1.88 -30.03
N ASP A 152 2.90 -1.77 -31.28
CA ASP A 152 3.85 -0.72 -31.68
C ASP A 152 3.27 0.70 -31.50
N LEU A 153 1.99 0.88 -31.86
CA LEU A 153 1.30 2.17 -31.68
C LEU A 153 1.11 2.48 -30.19
N ALA A 154 0.73 1.47 -29.40
CA ALA A 154 0.59 1.59 -27.95
C ALA A 154 1.92 2.00 -27.28
N VAL A 155 3.03 1.37 -27.68
CA VAL A 155 4.36 1.68 -27.14
C VAL A 155 4.83 3.07 -27.58
N ALA A 156 4.59 3.47 -28.82
CA ALA A 156 4.91 4.82 -29.29
C ALA A 156 4.15 5.89 -28.50
N GLU A 157 2.87 5.66 -28.21
CA GLU A 157 2.05 6.54 -27.35
C GLU A 157 2.65 6.62 -25.93
N LEU A 158 2.98 5.49 -25.32
CA LEU A 158 3.57 5.47 -23.97
C LEU A 158 4.93 6.16 -23.90
N ARG A 159 5.77 6.04 -24.92
CA ARG A 159 7.05 6.77 -25.00
C ARG A 159 6.84 8.27 -25.04
N SER A 160 5.85 8.74 -25.81
CA SER A 160 5.53 10.18 -25.84
C SER A 160 5.05 10.69 -24.49
N ILE A 161 4.30 9.89 -23.73
CA ILE A 161 3.89 10.25 -22.36
C ILE A 161 5.11 10.24 -21.42
N ALA A 162 6.02 9.27 -21.56
CA ALA A 162 7.23 9.18 -20.74
C ALA A 162 8.16 10.40 -20.86
N GLU A 163 8.06 11.16 -21.96
CA GLU A 163 8.80 12.41 -22.17
C GLU A 163 8.17 13.62 -21.46
N THR A 164 6.94 13.48 -20.92
CA THR A 164 6.27 14.54 -20.17
C THR A 164 6.71 14.56 -18.69
N PRO A 165 6.55 15.69 -17.98
CA PRO A 165 6.81 15.72 -16.55
C PRO A 165 5.89 14.76 -15.77
N ASP A 166 6.47 14.00 -14.84
CA ASP A 166 5.72 13.14 -13.94
C ASP A 166 5.34 13.87 -12.65
N ASP A 167 4.05 13.96 -12.36
CA ASP A 167 3.49 14.48 -11.10
C ASP A 167 3.31 13.38 -10.02
N GLY A 168 3.76 12.16 -10.35
CA GLY A 168 3.62 10.95 -9.53
C GLY A 168 4.59 10.86 -8.35
N THR A 169 5.74 11.54 -8.40
CA THR A 169 6.75 11.45 -7.34
C THR A 169 6.39 12.36 -6.17
N LEU A 170 6.03 11.76 -5.02
CA LEU A 170 5.82 12.50 -3.78
C LEU A 170 7.16 13.01 -3.23
N GLN A 171 7.19 14.29 -2.86
CA GLN A 171 8.34 14.93 -2.19
C GLN A 171 8.00 15.43 -0.77
N ARG A 172 6.70 15.48 -0.44
CA ARG A 172 6.22 15.97 0.85
C ARG A 172 6.72 15.08 1.98
N SER A 173 7.24 15.71 3.04
CA SER A 173 7.63 15.06 4.29
C SER A 173 6.82 15.66 5.44
N VAL A 174 6.41 14.83 6.38
CA VAL A 174 5.67 15.25 7.59
C VAL A 174 6.39 14.78 8.86
N LEU A 175 6.07 15.32 10.03
CA LEU A 175 6.62 14.80 11.28
C LEU A 175 5.95 13.49 11.68
N CYS A 176 4.61 13.43 11.59
CA CYS A 176 3.84 12.27 12.04
C CYS A 176 2.76 11.90 11.03
N GLY A 177 2.72 10.62 10.66
CA GLY A 177 1.54 10.00 10.06
C GLY A 177 0.63 9.43 11.14
N LEU A 178 -0.69 9.57 11.00
CA LEU A 178 -1.67 9.03 11.94
C LEU A 178 -2.74 8.23 11.19
N THR A 179 -2.99 6.99 11.60
CA THR A 179 -4.08 6.15 11.07
C THR A 179 -4.67 5.24 12.14
N GLY A 180 -5.82 4.64 11.84
CA GLY A 180 -6.58 3.78 12.74
C GLY A 180 -8.06 3.75 12.39
N GLY A 181 -8.83 2.88 13.04
CA GLY A 181 -10.27 2.76 12.82
C GLY A 181 -11.14 3.79 13.53
N ASP A 182 -10.64 4.34 14.63
CA ASP A 182 -11.31 5.31 15.51
C ASP A 182 -10.27 6.19 16.24
N ASP A 183 -10.73 7.11 17.10
CA ASP A 183 -9.90 7.98 17.96
C ASP A 183 -8.84 8.88 17.29
N LEU A 184 -8.89 9.03 15.96
CA LEU A 184 -7.94 9.89 15.23
C LEU A 184 -8.08 11.38 15.56
N ALA A 185 -9.31 11.87 15.78
CA ALA A 185 -9.55 13.27 16.11
C ALA A 185 -9.00 13.64 17.51
N PRO A 186 -9.30 12.89 18.59
CA PRO A 186 -8.67 13.11 19.89
C PRO A 186 -7.13 13.10 19.86
N VAL A 187 -6.52 12.17 19.11
CA VAL A 187 -5.06 12.11 18.98
C VAL A 187 -4.51 13.35 18.25
N SER A 188 -5.18 13.77 17.17
CA SER A 188 -4.81 14.94 16.40
C SER A 188 -4.87 16.22 17.25
N GLU A 189 -5.96 16.41 18.00
CA GLU A 189 -6.11 17.55 18.91
C GLU A 189 -5.05 17.56 20.01
N GLU A 190 -4.70 16.39 20.55
CA GLU A 190 -3.66 16.27 21.56
C GLU A 190 -2.25 16.57 21.02
N LEU A 191 -1.95 16.08 19.81
CA LEU A 191 -0.71 16.43 19.12
C LEU A 191 -0.62 17.95 18.89
N MET A 192 -1.72 18.59 18.47
CA MET A 192 -1.77 20.04 18.30
C MET A 192 -1.53 20.78 19.62
N ARG A 193 -2.14 20.34 20.73
CA ARG A 193 -1.89 20.90 22.07
C ARG A 193 -0.41 20.80 22.48
N ARG A 194 0.28 19.75 22.04
CA ARG A 194 1.71 19.51 22.30
C ARG A 194 2.65 20.16 21.27
N GLY A 195 2.13 20.95 20.34
CA GLY A 195 2.91 21.69 19.35
C GLY A 195 3.18 20.94 18.04
N ILE A 196 2.56 19.78 17.83
CA ILE A 196 2.56 19.04 16.55
C ILE A 196 1.22 19.33 15.85
N GLY A 197 1.17 20.40 15.06
CA GLY A 197 -0.07 20.80 14.36
C GLY A 197 0.18 21.49 13.02
N GLY A 198 -0.70 21.25 12.05
CA GLY A 198 -0.62 21.78 10.69
C GLY A 198 -0.27 20.70 9.64
N ALA A 199 -0.66 20.93 8.39
CA ALA A 199 -0.53 19.93 7.32
C ALA A 199 0.93 19.50 7.07
N ASP A 200 1.90 20.40 7.20
CA ASP A 200 3.31 20.04 6.99
C ASP A 200 3.92 19.25 8.16
N ILE A 201 3.16 19.06 9.25
CA ILE A 201 3.61 18.47 10.50
C ILE A 201 2.88 17.15 10.79
N LEU A 202 1.55 17.13 10.69
CA LEU A 202 0.71 15.98 10.99
C LEU A 202 -0.16 15.65 9.78
N GLU A 203 -0.08 14.41 9.31
CA GLU A 203 -1.03 13.88 8.33
C GLU A 203 -1.87 12.76 8.92
N VAL A 204 -3.18 13.01 9.01
CA VAL A 204 -4.17 11.98 9.35
C VAL A 204 -4.63 11.31 8.07
N VAL A 205 -4.47 10.00 7.97
CA VAL A 205 -4.84 9.23 6.79
C VAL A 205 -5.85 8.14 7.19
N SER A 206 -7.04 8.19 6.60
CA SER A 206 -8.06 7.17 6.85
C SER A 206 -7.62 5.82 6.24
N PRO A 207 -8.04 4.68 6.81
CA PRO A 207 -7.80 3.38 6.19
C PRO A 207 -8.37 3.27 4.76
N ALA A 208 -9.52 3.89 4.49
CA ALA A 208 -10.07 3.97 3.13
C ALA A 208 -9.13 4.72 2.16
N ASP A 209 -8.60 5.88 2.56
CA ASP A 209 -7.65 6.64 1.75
C ASP A 209 -6.33 5.89 1.55
N LEU A 210 -5.82 5.21 2.59
CA LEU A 210 -4.63 4.35 2.47
C LEU A 210 -4.82 3.25 1.43
N LEU A 211 -6.01 2.65 1.38
CA LEU A 211 -6.33 1.57 0.46
C LEU A 211 -6.53 2.07 -0.97
N GLU A 212 -7.16 3.24 -1.13
CA GLU A 212 -7.50 3.79 -2.44
C GLU A 212 -6.38 4.60 -3.09
N ASN A 213 -5.66 5.39 -2.29
CA ASN A 213 -4.74 6.43 -2.76
C ASN A 213 -3.30 6.27 -2.24
N GLY A 214 -3.09 5.40 -1.24
CA GLY A 214 -1.79 5.25 -0.60
C GLY A 214 -1.46 6.43 0.30
N LEU A 215 -0.19 6.57 0.67
CA LEU A 215 0.26 7.70 1.49
C LEU A 215 0.33 8.99 0.65
N PRO A 216 -0.19 10.12 1.17
CA PRO A 216 -0.10 11.43 0.51
C PRO A 216 1.24 12.14 0.77
N TYR A 217 2.20 11.46 1.39
CA TYR A 217 3.55 11.95 1.68
C TYR A 217 4.58 10.85 1.41
N ALA A 218 5.83 11.26 1.16
CA ALA A 218 6.92 10.36 0.87
C ALA A 218 7.61 9.82 2.14
N ARG A 219 7.69 10.65 3.18
CA ARG A 219 8.41 10.36 4.42
C ARG A 219 7.70 10.94 5.63
N SER A 220 7.80 10.25 6.76
CA SER A 220 7.44 10.78 8.07
C SER A 220 8.55 10.52 9.08
N ALA A 221 8.73 11.39 10.08
CA ALA A 221 9.71 11.13 11.14
C ALA A 221 9.26 9.98 12.05
N THR A 222 7.96 9.87 12.29
CA THR A 222 7.31 8.78 13.03
C THR A 222 5.92 8.50 12.45
N ALA A 223 5.26 7.45 12.92
CA ALA A 223 3.85 7.19 12.63
C ALA A 223 3.13 6.62 13.84
N ILE A 224 1.82 6.89 13.94
CA ILE A 224 0.92 6.37 14.95
C ILE A 224 -0.14 5.52 14.27
N ILE A 225 -0.30 4.30 14.77
CA ILE A 225 -1.40 3.40 14.44
C ILE A 225 -2.23 3.23 15.71
N MET A 226 -3.47 3.72 15.71
CA MET A 226 -4.33 3.61 16.89
C MET A 226 -4.86 2.19 17.08
N ASN A 227 -5.31 1.54 16.01
CA ASN A 227 -5.77 0.15 16.01
C ASN A 227 -5.99 -0.33 14.57
N SER A 228 -6.32 -1.61 14.42
CA SER A 228 -6.71 -2.23 13.15
C SER A 228 -8.21 -2.58 13.07
N ARG A 229 -9.09 -1.91 13.82
CA ARG A 229 -10.55 -2.16 13.83
C ARG A 229 -11.25 -1.29 12.80
N LEU A 230 -11.20 -1.70 11.53
CA LEU A 230 -11.58 -0.84 10.41
C LEU A 230 -13.07 -0.90 10.08
N THR A 231 -13.67 0.26 9.75
CA THR A 231 -15.10 0.37 9.44
C THR A 231 -15.40 1.08 8.10
N ASP A 232 -14.42 1.79 7.55
CA ASP A 232 -14.50 2.62 6.34
C ASP A 232 -14.00 1.90 5.07
N VAL A 233 -13.55 0.65 5.20
CA VAL A 233 -13.05 -0.18 4.07
C VAL A 233 -14.04 -1.31 3.70
N PRO A 234 -13.95 -1.91 2.49
CA PRO A 234 -14.73 -3.10 2.15
C PRO A 234 -14.51 -4.27 3.12
N LEU A 235 -15.52 -5.13 3.28
CA LEU A 235 -15.55 -6.18 4.33
C LEU A 235 -14.29 -7.05 4.35
N ARG A 236 -13.77 -7.46 3.20
CA ARG A 236 -12.54 -8.26 3.11
C ARG A 236 -11.33 -7.59 3.78
N TYR A 237 -11.21 -6.26 3.72
CA TYR A 237 -10.10 -5.53 4.32
C TYR A 237 -10.28 -5.27 5.81
N ARG A 238 -11.44 -5.63 6.39
CA ARG A 238 -11.69 -5.60 7.83
C ARG A 238 -11.24 -6.88 8.53
N GLU A 239 -10.90 -7.92 7.77
CA GLU A 239 -10.30 -9.13 8.33
C GLU A 239 -8.95 -8.81 8.98
N ARG A 240 -8.68 -9.39 10.15
CA ARG A 240 -7.57 -9.00 11.04
C ARG A 240 -6.23 -8.83 10.32
N ASP A 241 -5.83 -9.80 9.52
CA ASP A 241 -4.53 -9.78 8.85
C ASP A 241 -4.43 -8.71 7.76
N LEU A 242 -5.50 -8.50 7.00
CA LEU A 242 -5.54 -7.48 5.95
C LEU A 242 -5.66 -6.08 6.56
N ALA A 243 -6.45 -5.94 7.62
CA ALA A 243 -6.60 -4.69 8.36
C ALA A 243 -5.26 -4.22 8.94
N ARG A 244 -4.52 -5.12 9.61
CA ARG A 244 -3.18 -4.85 10.15
C ARG A 244 -2.20 -4.45 9.06
N ARG A 245 -2.17 -5.19 7.95
CA ARG A 245 -1.33 -4.87 6.80
C ARG A 245 -1.66 -3.50 6.20
N LEU A 246 -2.93 -3.12 6.18
CA LEU A 246 -3.36 -1.83 5.66
C LEU A 246 -2.91 -0.67 6.54
N VAL A 247 -3.15 -0.73 7.85
CA VAL A 247 -2.70 0.34 8.74
C VAL A 247 -1.18 0.39 8.86
N ALA A 248 -0.49 -0.75 8.73
CA ALA A 248 0.98 -0.80 8.76
C ALA A 248 1.66 -0.06 7.59
N VAL A 249 0.93 0.31 6.53
CA VAL A 249 1.48 1.07 5.39
C VAL A 249 2.13 2.38 5.84
N VAL A 250 1.61 3.05 6.88
CA VAL A 250 2.22 4.29 7.40
C VAL A 250 3.66 4.08 7.88
N ALA A 251 4.01 2.86 8.32
CA ALA A 251 5.37 2.53 8.76
C ALA A 251 6.38 2.48 7.59
N ASP A 252 5.91 2.27 6.35
CA ASP A 252 6.79 2.21 5.19
C ASP A 252 7.42 3.58 4.85
N ALA A 253 6.76 4.68 5.24
CA ALA A 253 7.30 6.04 5.13
C ALA A 253 8.22 6.45 6.29
N VAL A 254 8.29 5.65 7.35
CA VAL A 254 9.15 5.91 8.52
C VAL A 254 10.56 5.35 8.27
N PRO A 255 11.64 6.11 8.59
CA PRO A 255 13.01 5.65 8.47
C PRO A 255 13.30 4.33 9.18
N ILE A 256 14.30 3.60 8.70
CA ILE A 256 14.81 2.41 9.38
C ILE A 256 15.31 2.81 10.78
N ASP A 257 15.07 1.95 11.76
CA ASP A 257 15.41 2.15 13.19
C ASP A 257 14.69 3.33 13.87
N ALA A 258 13.78 4.03 13.19
CA ALA A 258 12.88 4.99 13.81
C ALA A 258 11.64 4.30 14.42
N PHE A 259 10.98 4.99 15.33
CA PHE A 259 9.82 4.47 16.05
C PHE A 259 8.53 4.53 15.22
N VAL A 260 7.68 3.52 15.41
CA VAL A 260 6.26 3.53 15.07
C VAL A 260 5.49 3.25 16.35
N ILE A 261 4.47 4.07 16.62
CA ILE A 261 3.59 3.96 17.78
C ILE A 261 2.42 3.05 17.42
N ALA A 262 2.16 2.05 18.26
CA ALA A 262 1.11 1.05 18.06
C ALA A 262 0.45 0.66 19.40
N PRO A 263 -0.76 0.07 19.40
CA PRO A 263 -1.40 -0.42 20.62
C PRO A 263 -0.61 -1.61 21.20
N ALA A 264 -0.60 -1.75 22.52
CA ALA A 264 0.18 -2.78 23.20
C ALA A 264 -0.35 -4.22 22.99
N ASP A 265 -1.63 -4.39 22.62
CA ASP A 265 -2.33 -5.67 22.51
C ASP A 265 -2.34 -6.27 21.07
N ASP A 266 -1.54 -5.72 20.14
CA ASP A 266 -1.44 -6.22 18.75
C ASP A 266 -0.02 -6.68 18.37
N SER A 267 0.37 -7.88 18.80
CA SER A 267 1.70 -8.46 18.55
C SER A 267 1.97 -8.77 17.08
N GLU A 268 0.93 -9.10 16.30
CA GLU A 268 1.08 -9.31 14.85
C GLU A 268 1.39 -7.99 14.13
N LEU A 269 0.75 -6.88 14.54
CA LEU A 269 1.11 -5.55 14.03
C LEU A 269 2.56 -5.19 14.39
N HIS A 270 3.00 -5.47 15.61
CA HIS A 270 4.40 -5.24 16.01
C HIS A 270 5.37 -6.04 15.14
N THR A 271 5.00 -7.28 14.80
CA THR A 271 5.79 -8.14 13.92
C THR A 271 5.93 -7.54 12.52
N LEU A 272 4.85 -6.95 11.96
CA LEU A 272 4.91 -6.26 10.67
C LEU A 272 5.87 -5.05 10.73
N ILE A 273 5.76 -4.23 11.77
CA ILE A 273 6.62 -3.05 11.97
C ILE A 273 8.10 -3.46 12.10
N ARG A 274 8.39 -4.47 12.93
CA ARG A 274 9.77 -4.99 13.13
C ARG A 274 10.33 -5.66 11.88
N SER A 275 9.51 -6.38 11.12
CA SER A 275 9.91 -7.00 9.84
C SER A 275 10.30 -5.93 8.81
N ALA A 276 9.68 -4.76 8.91
CA ALA A 276 10.05 -3.58 8.16
C ALA A 276 11.29 -2.87 8.73
N ARG A 277 11.93 -3.38 9.79
CA ARG A 277 13.10 -2.78 10.49
C ARG A 277 12.80 -1.43 11.16
N ARG A 278 11.59 -1.27 11.69
CA ARG A 278 11.22 -0.12 12.52
C ARG A 278 11.14 -0.57 13.98
N ARG A 279 11.38 0.37 14.90
CA ARG A 279 11.25 0.16 16.34
C ARG A 279 9.80 0.34 16.76
N VAL A 280 9.38 -0.38 17.79
CA VAL A 280 7.98 -0.34 18.24
C VAL A 280 7.90 0.38 19.58
N ALA A 281 7.12 1.46 19.61
CA ALA A 281 6.69 2.11 20.84
C ALA A 281 5.21 1.77 21.09
N VAL A 282 4.86 1.33 22.29
CA VAL A 282 3.49 0.89 22.59
C VAL A 282 2.80 1.74 23.64
N PHE A 283 1.51 2.01 23.46
CA PHE A 283 0.67 2.61 24.49
C PHE A 283 -0.29 1.56 25.07
N CYS A 284 -0.55 1.66 26.38
CA CYS A 284 -1.40 0.73 27.09
C CYS A 284 -2.28 1.49 28.10
N CYS A 285 -3.60 1.28 28.03
CA CYS A 285 -4.55 1.72 29.05
C CYS A 285 -4.68 0.64 30.14
N PRO A 286 -4.42 0.93 31.42
CA PRO A 286 -4.45 -0.09 32.46
C PRO A 286 -5.86 -0.56 32.90
N ASP A 287 -6.94 0.12 32.48
CA ASP A 287 -8.29 -0.20 32.94
C ASP A 287 -8.97 -1.34 32.16
N GLU A 288 -8.39 -1.79 31.04
CA GLU A 288 -8.82 -3.04 30.38
C GLU A 288 -8.11 -4.23 31.02
N GLY A 289 -8.67 -4.67 32.17
CA GLY A 289 -8.55 -6.01 32.72
C GLY A 289 -7.24 -6.76 32.46
N SER A 290 -6.23 -6.48 33.27
CA SER A 290 -5.17 -7.42 33.69
C SER A 290 -4.94 -8.66 32.81
N HIS A 291 -4.47 -8.46 31.59
CA HIS A 291 -3.49 -9.35 31.02
C HIS A 291 -2.19 -8.56 30.99
N ALA A 292 -1.25 -8.94 31.86
CA ALA A 292 0.12 -8.49 31.76
C ALA A 292 0.54 -8.73 30.31
N VAL A 293 0.63 -7.66 29.52
CA VAL A 293 1.01 -7.74 28.11
C VAL A 293 2.44 -8.30 28.11
N GLU A 294 2.57 -9.60 27.85
CA GLU A 294 3.85 -10.33 27.87
C GLU A 294 4.89 -9.67 26.93
N ASP A 295 4.40 -8.92 25.93
CA ASP A 295 5.17 -8.21 24.90
C ASP A 295 5.68 -6.81 25.30
N LEU A 296 5.34 -6.29 26.49
CA LEU A 296 5.88 -5.00 26.97
C LEU A 296 7.39 -5.04 27.13
N SER A 297 7.95 -6.22 27.39
CA SER A 297 9.39 -6.44 27.51
C SER A 297 10.13 -6.34 26.16
N ALA A 298 9.41 -6.48 25.04
CA ALA A 298 9.97 -6.44 23.69
C ALA A 298 9.77 -5.07 22.99
N ALA A 299 8.98 -4.18 23.58
CA ALA A 299 8.81 -2.81 23.07
C ALA A 299 10.02 -1.95 23.45
N ASP A 300 10.43 -1.07 22.53
CA ASP A 300 11.55 -0.16 22.72
C ASP A 300 11.18 1.02 23.65
N ALA A 301 9.91 1.38 23.69
CA ALA A 301 9.33 2.39 24.56
C ALA A 301 7.86 2.03 24.88
N VAL A 302 7.40 2.34 26.10
CA VAL A 302 6.03 2.07 26.56
C VAL A 302 5.45 3.31 27.20
N ALA A 303 4.27 3.78 26.77
CA ALA A 303 3.51 4.79 27.50
C ALA A 303 2.38 4.18 28.32
N ARG A 304 2.25 4.65 29.56
CA ARG A 304 1.23 4.22 30.52
C ARG A 304 0.58 5.40 31.22
N GLY A 305 -0.73 5.28 31.44
CA GLY A 305 -1.48 6.13 32.34
C GLY A 305 -1.56 5.51 33.73
N VAL A 306 -0.72 5.92 34.69
CA VAL A 306 -0.73 5.38 36.06
C VAL A 306 -1.12 6.48 37.03
N SER A 307 -2.16 6.24 37.83
CA SER A 307 -2.61 7.16 38.89
C SER A 307 -2.87 8.60 38.39
N GLY A 308 -3.51 8.75 37.22
CA GLY A 308 -3.82 10.05 36.63
C GLY A 308 -2.62 10.75 35.97
N ARG A 309 -1.50 10.05 35.75
CA ARG A 309 -0.29 10.61 35.11
C ARG A 309 0.21 9.76 33.95
N ILE A 310 0.76 10.45 32.96
CA ILE A 310 1.39 9.86 31.78
C ILE A 310 2.87 9.65 32.07
N THR A 311 3.34 8.42 31.88
CA THR A 311 4.75 8.04 31.98
C THR A 311 5.19 7.31 30.73
N ILE A 312 6.44 7.52 30.32
CA ILE A 312 7.09 6.77 29.25
C ILE A 312 8.24 5.97 29.84
N GLU A 313 8.18 4.65 29.70
CA GLU A 313 9.20 3.71 30.11
C GLU A 313 10.05 3.33 28.90
N THR A 314 11.37 3.44 29.03
CA THR A 314 12.36 2.98 28.06
C THR A 314 13.41 2.13 28.79
N VAL A 315 14.32 1.48 28.07
CA VAL A 315 15.36 0.63 28.67
C VAL A 315 16.13 1.39 29.77
N GLY A 316 15.82 1.08 31.03
CA GLY A 316 16.46 1.65 32.21
C GLY A 316 16.01 3.07 32.62
N ARG A 317 14.96 3.65 32.03
CA ARG A 317 14.48 5.01 32.38
C ARG A 317 12.95 5.11 32.38
N VAL A 318 12.42 5.85 33.37
CA VAL A 318 11.01 6.25 33.43
C VAL A 318 10.95 7.78 33.32
N ILE A 319 10.22 8.27 32.33
CA ILE A 319 10.11 9.69 31.98
C ILE A 319 8.68 10.15 32.32
N PRO A 320 8.48 11.01 33.33
CA PRO A 320 7.18 11.62 33.57
C PRO A 320 6.88 12.64 32.46
N VAL A 321 5.71 12.54 31.84
CA VAL A 321 5.30 13.41 30.73
C VAL A 321 4.33 14.51 31.19
N GLY A 322 3.38 14.15 32.06
CA GLY A 322 2.33 15.07 32.51
C GLY A 322 1.17 14.36 33.17
N GLU A 323 0.08 15.10 33.41
CA GLU A 323 -1.16 14.57 33.97
C GLU A 323 -2.13 14.16 32.86
N LEU A 324 -2.96 13.16 33.14
CA LEU A 324 -4.06 12.75 32.27
C LEU A 324 -5.19 13.77 32.39
N MET A 325 -5.69 14.23 31.26
CA MET A 325 -6.87 15.09 31.17
C MET A 325 -8.14 14.24 31.07
N GLU A 326 -9.22 14.70 31.71
CA GLU A 326 -10.51 14.00 31.72
C GLU A 326 -11.32 14.18 30.43
N ASP A 327 -11.01 15.22 29.65
CA ASP A 327 -11.76 15.61 28.44
C ASP A 327 -11.36 14.85 27.16
N THR A 328 -10.35 13.98 27.26
CA THR A 328 -9.69 13.33 26.12
C THR A 328 -9.43 11.86 26.41
N SER A 329 -9.53 10.97 25.42
CA SER A 329 -9.26 9.56 25.64
C SER A 329 -7.84 9.32 26.13
N ILE A 330 -7.67 8.37 27.06
CA ILE A 330 -6.36 8.04 27.64
C ILE A 330 -5.42 7.56 26.52
N GLU A 331 -5.89 6.71 25.62
CA GLU A 331 -5.11 6.19 24.49
C GLU A 331 -4.57 7.30 23.60
N ALA A 332 -5.40 8.30 23.28
CA ALA A 332 -4.98 9.45 22.50
C ALA A 332 -3.85 10.24 23.17
N GLN A 333 -3.98 10.47 24.49
CA GLN A 333 -2.97 11.15 25.29
C GLN A 333 -1.64 10.37 25.35
N LEU A 334 -1.71 9.05 25.50
CA LEU A 334 -0.52 8.18 25.52
C LEU A 334 0.16 8.10 24.15
N ALA A 335 -0.61 7.95 23.07
CA ALA A 335 -0.09 7.89 21.70
C ALA A 335 0.59 9.20 21.30
N ALA A 336 -0.02 10.35 21.61
CA ALA A 336 0.56 11.66 21.35
C ALA A 336 1.84 11.91 22.16
N ALA A 337 1.87 11.50 23.43
CA ALA A 337 3.07 11.57 24.26
C ALA A 337 4.23 10.75 23.68
N LEU A 338 3.96 9.53 23.20
CA LEU A 338 4.97 8.69 22.54
C LEU A 338 5.47 9.30 21.23
N ALA A 339 4.59 9.93 20.45
CA ALA A 339 4.98 10.57 19.20
C ALA A 339 5.99 11.71 19.43
N ILE A 340 5.76 12.57 20.43
CA ILE A 340 6.71 13.62 20.85
C ILE A 340 8.05 13.01 21.27
N HIS A 341 8.01 11.96 22.08
CA HIS A 341 9.22 11.25 22.49
C HIS A 341 9.98 10.67 21.30
N ALA A 342 9.29 9.97 20.40
CA ALA A 342 9.84 9.37 19.19
C ALA A 342 10.54 10.40 18.30
N ILE A 343 9.89 11.55 18.06
CA ILE A 343 10.46 12.64 17.25
C ILE A 343 11.75 13.17 17.91
N GLY A 344 11.74 13.41 19.22
CA GLY A 344 12.93 13.85 19.94
C GLY A 344 14.08 12.84 19.97
N GLN A 345 13.80 11.53 19.92
CA GLN A 345 14.84 10.50 19.79
C GLN A 345 15.44 10.45 18.37
N ASN A 346 14.64 10.77 17.35
CA ASN A 346 15.09 10.75 15.96
C ASN A 346 15.99 11.95 15.61
N GLU A 347 15.80 13.11 16.24
CA GLU A 347 16.73 14.26 16.13
C GLU A 347 18.10 13.99 16.76
N TYR A 348 18.21 13.02 17.66
CA TYR A 348 19.43 12.69 18.40
C TYR A 348 20.26 11.54 17.80
N SER A 349 20.01 11.13 16.55
CA SER A 349 20.82 10.11 15.86
C SER A 349 22.03 10.76 15.16
N PRO A 350 23.28 10.50 15.58
CA PRO A 350 24.49 11.17 15.08
C PRO A 350 24.95 10.64 13.71
N LYS A 351 24.02 10.38 12.78
CA LYS A 351 24.29 9.96 11.40
C LYS A 351 23.62 10.83 10.34
N ALA A 352 23.25 12.07 10.69
CA ALA A 352 22.85 13.11 9.75
C ALA A 352 24.04 14.01 9.33
N GLU A 353 25.26 13.47 9.28
CA GLU A 353 26.38 14.10 8.58
C GLU A 353 26.74 13.28 7.34
N ASN A 354 26.79 13.98 6.21
CA ASN A 354 27.20 13.55 4.87
C ASN A 354 26.11 12.97 3.96
N VAL A 355 25.16 13.83 3.56
CA VAL A 355 24.94 14.06 2.11
C VAL A 355 24.81 15.57 1.88
N ARG A 356 25.96 16.24 1.72
CA ARG A 356 26.07 17.51 0.98
C ARG A 356 26.67 17.18 -0.38
N LEU A 357 26.13 17.88 -1.39
CA LEU A 357 26.40 17.87 -2.83
C LEU A 357 25.60 16.85 -3.64
#